data_AF-A0A183D380-F1
#
_entry.id   AF-A0A183D380-F1
#
_cell.length_a   1.000
_cell.length_b   1.000
_cell.length_c   1.000
_cell.angle_alpha   90.00
_cell.angle_beta   90.00
_cell.angle_gamma   90.00
#
_symmetry.space_group_name_H-M   'P 1'
#
loop_
_entity.id
_entity.type
_entity.pdbx_description
1 polymer ?
#
loop_
_entity_poly.entity_id
_entity_poly.type
_entity_poly.pdbx_seq_one_letter_code
_entity_poly.pdbx_strand_id
1 'polypeptide(L)'
;MIGGTLPAERNISTDYGAKFLFLRSIRISVPLCLYSITAFMYYPVFQSFVYQKVCEQYGDKTLSCKDRKSTSSDPELQAKANWVLLLSSIAMCLLGAVSSAAVGRFGDTSSRKAALIIPFLGLILSDIALFMQSYFMEVSVYWAVGSEAIFAIFGGYMSIFSSCFAYASDSVSSYSSKICSQTIAILEGVIGLGGQKCSGFYLIIKTIINHKLCH
;
A
#
# COMPACT_ATOMS: atom_id res chain seq x y z
N MET A 1 40.63 -28.43 -41.41
CA MET A 1 39.88 -29.51 -40.72
C MET A 1 40.67 -29.80 -39.45
N ILE A 2 40.21 -29.64 -38.21
CA ILE A 2 38.89 -29.59 -37.58
C ILE A 2 39.08 -28.62 -36.40
N GLY A 3 38.38 -27.49 -36.32
CA GLY A 3 37.08 -27.43 -35.65
C GLY A 3 37.26 -27.17 -34.15
N GLY A 4 37.67 -25.95 -33.80
CA GLY A 4 37.54 -25.45 -32.44
C GLY A 4 36.17 -24.83 -32.25
N THR A 5 35.49 -25.17 -31.14
CA THR A 5 34.68 -24.27 -30.30
C THR A 5 34.08 -25.09 -29.16
N LEU A 6 34.55 -24.83 -27.94
CA LEU A 6 33.95 -25.25 -26.67
C LEU A 6 32.58 -24.58 -26.48
N PRO A 7 31.49 -25.33 -26.22
CA PRO A 7 30.22 -24.76 -25.77
C PRO A 7 29.97 -25.16 -24.31
N ALA A 8 30.51 -24.41 -23.33
CA ALA A 8 30.23 -24.73 -21.92
C ALA A 8 30.21 -23.55 -20.93
N GLU A 9 30.65 -22.33 -21.29
CA GLU A 9 30.74 -21.22 -20.31
C GLU A 9 29.55 -20.24 -20.29
N ARG A 10 28.68 -20.22 -21.31
CA ARG A 10 27.60 -19.21 -21.38
C ARG A 10 26.34 -19.49 -20.54
N ASN A 11 26.20 -20.67 -19.95
CA ASN A 11 24.99 -21.06 -19.20
C ASN A 11 25.11 -20.88 -17.68
N ILE A 12 26.32 -20.77 -17.14
CA ILE A 12 26.54 -20.72 -15.69
C ILE A 12 26.37 -19.29 -15.17
N SER A 13 26.89 -18.29 -15.89
CA SER A 13 26.80 -16.86 -15.53
C SER A 13 25.37 -16.32 -15.55
N THR A 14 24.52 -16.86 -16.41
CA THR A 14 23.08 -16.51 -16.55
C THR A 14 22.22 -17.12 -15.43
N ASP A 15 22.52 -18.33 -14.95
CA ASP A 15 21.80 -18.97 -13.84
C ASP A 15 22.08 -18.28 -12.49
N TYR A 16 23.34 -17.93 -12.21
CA TYR A 16 23.69 -17.15 -11.02
C TYR A 16 23.09 -15.74 -11.06
N GLY A 17 23.06 -15.10 -12.24
CA GLY A 17 22.40 -13.81 -12.44
C GLY A 17 20.89 -13.88 -12.19
N ALA A 18 20.21 -14.93 -12.66
CA ALA A 18 18.78 -15.13 -12.45
C ALA A 18 18.42 -15.42 -10.99
N LYS A 19 19.19 -16.27 -10.30
CA LYS A 19 19.02 -16.54 -8.86
C LYS A 19 19.30 -15.31 -8.01
N PHE A 20 20.34 -14.53 -8.34
CA PHE A 20 20.66 -13.29 -7.65
C PHE A 20 19.57 -12.22 -7.83
N LEU A 21 19.05 -12.08 -9.06
CA LEU A 21 17.88 -11.24 -9.37
C LEU A 21 16.63 -11.65 -8.60
N PHE A 22 16.35 -12.96 -8.56
CA PHE A 22 15.21 -13.51 -7.84
C PHE A 22 15.30 -13.25 -6.33
N LEU A 23 16.48 -13.48 -5.73
CA LEU A 23 16.73 -13.19 -4.32
C LEU A 23 16.58 -11.69 -3.99
N ARG A 24 17.01 -10.80 -4.90
CA ARG A 24 16.85 -9.35 -4.73
C ARG A 24 15.40 -8.89 -4.86
N SER A 25 14.63 -9.49 -5.77
CA SER A 25 13.20 -9.25 -5.93
C SER A 25 12.39 -9.74 -4.72
N ILE A 26 12.74 -10.90 -4.15
CA ILE A 26 12.15 -11.43 -2.92
C ILE A 26 12.34 -10.46 -1.74
N ARG A 27 13.51 -9.83 -1.63
CA ARG A 27 13.82 -8.90 -0.53
C ARG A 27 12.86 -7.69 -0.47
N ILE A 28 12.30 -7.27 -1.60
CA ILE A 28 11.36 -6.14 -1.68
C ILE A 28 9.92 -6.65 -1.58
N SER A 29 9.64 -7.78 -2.23
CA SER A 29 8.31 -8.37 -2.32
C SER A 29 7.78 -8.82 -0.95
N VAL A 30 8.63 -9.40 -0.08
CA VAL A 30 8.19 -9.89 1.23
C VAL A 30 7.74 -8.76 2.17
N PRO A 31 8.53 -7.69 2.40
CA PRO A 31 8.08 -6.55 3.20
C PRO A 31 6.84 -5.87 2.61
N LEU A 32 6.78 -5.78 1.27
CA LEU A 32 5.63 -5.18 0.59
C LEU A 32 4.36 -6.01 0.80
N CYS A 33 4.45 -7.35 0.74
CA CYS A 33 3.34 -8.25 1.03
C CYS A 33 2.79 -8.03 2.44
N LEU A 34 3.68 -8.05 3.43
CA LEU A 34 3.32 -7.84 4.84
C LEU A 34 2.66 -6.48 5.04
N TYR A 35 3.25 -5.43 4.46
CA TYR A 35 2.70 -4.09 4.51
C TYR A 35 1.31 -4.01 3.87
N SER A 36 1.11 -4.62 2.70
CA SER A 36 -0.19 -4.68 2.04
C SER A 36 -1.22 -5.36 2.95
N ILE A 37 -0.91 -6.53 3.51
CA ILE A 37 -1.82 -7.23 4.44
C ILE A 37 -2.24 -6.32 5.60
N THR A 38 -1.28 -5.64 6.23
CA THR A 38 -1.57 -4.72 7.34
C THR A 38 -2.42 -3.52 6.87
N ALA A 39 -2.11 -2.91 5.73
CA ALA A 39 -2.88 -1.80 5.19
C ALA A 39 -4.33 -2.19 4.85
N PHE A 40 -4.54 -3.42 4.35
CA PHE A 40 -5.89 -3.93 4.09
C PHE A 40 -6.64 -4.27 5.38
N MET A 41 -5.97 -4.75 6.43
CA MET A 41 -6.58 -4.93 7.75
C MET A 41 -6.91 -3.60 8.44
N TYR A 42 -6.12 -2.56 8.20
CA TYR A 42 -6.36 -1.24 8.76
C TYR A 42 -7.71 -0.66 8.34
N TYR A 43 -8.10 -0.80 7.06
CA TYR A 43 -9.35 -0.20 6.55
C TYR A 43 -10.63 -0.61 7.30
N PRO A 44 -10.97 -1.91 7.49
CA PRO A 44 -12.16 -2.31 8.26
C PRO A 44 -12.05 -2.00 9.75
N VAL A 45 -10.82 -1.96 10.31
CA VAL A 45 -10.58 -1.58 11.71
C VAL A 45 -10.88 -0.10 11.90
N PHE A 46 -10.30 0.76 11.06
CA PHE A 46 -10.56 2.20 11.05
C PHE A 46 -12.04 2.50 10.83
N GLN A 47 -12.67 1.80 9.88
CA GLN A 47 -14.11 1.92 9.65
C GLN A 47 -14.89 1.61 10.94
N SER A 48 -14.64 0.47 11.57
CA SER A 48 -15.36 0.05 12.79
C SER A 48 -15.11 1.01 13.96
N PHE A 49 -13.90 1.55 14.07
CA PHE A 49 -13.55 2.57 15.05
C PHE A 49 -14.35 3.87 14.86
N VAL A 50 -14.45 4.38 13.62
CA VAL A 50 -15.25 5.57 13.31
C VAL A 50 -16.73 5.34 13.62
N TYR A 51 -17.28 4.17 13.30
CA TYR A 51 -18.67 3.84 13.64
C TYR A 51 -18.92 3.85 15.15
N GLN A 52 -18.03 3.25 15.94
CA GLN A 52 -18.15 3.23 17.40
C GLN A 52 -18.05 4.65 17.98
N LYS A 53 -17.12 5.47 17.50
CA LYS A 53 -16.95 6.86 17.91
C LYS A 53 -18.17 7.73 17.59
N VAL A 54 -18.72 7.61 16.38
CA VAL A 54 -19.94 8.36 16.00
C VAL A 54 -21.12 7.93 16.86
N CYS A 55 -21.24 6.64 17.18
CA CYS A 55 -22.26 6.14 18.10
C CYS A 55 -22.12 6.73 19.49
N GLU A 56 -20.91 6.79 20.05
CA GLU A 56 -20.68 7.35 21.39
C GLU A 56 -20.99 8.86 21.45
N GLN A 57 -20.76 9.60 20.36
CA GLN A 57 -20.95 11.06 20.34
C GLN A 57 -22.36 11.51 20.00
N TYR A 58 -23.05 10.77 19.14
CA TYR A 58 -24.35 11.18 18.57
C TYR A 58 -25.46 10.18 18.84
N GLY A 59 -25.15 8.98 19.34
CA GLY A 59 -26.14 7.96 19.66
C GLY A 59 -26.88 8.27 20.97
N ASP A 60 -28.13 7.83 21.04
CA ASP A 60 -28.91 7.87 22.27
C ASP A 60 -28.26 7.02 23.37
N LYS A 61 -28.35 7.48 24.63
CA LYS A 61 -27.80 6.82 25.82
C LYS A 61 -28.36 5.41 26.08
N THR A 62 -29.40 5.01 25.35
CA THR A 62 -30.05 3.69 25.42
C THR A 62 -29.48 2.68 24.43
N LEU A 63 -28.68 3.13 23.44
CA LEU A 63 -28.05 2.26 22.45
C LEU A 63 -26.74 1.68 22.99
N SER A 64 -26.60 0.35 22.89
CA SER A 64 -25.30 -0.31 23.12
C SER A 64 -24.40 -0.06 21.91
N CYS A 65 -23.47 0.89 22.02
CA CYS A 65 -22.47 1.21 20.99
C CYS A 65 -21.33 0.18 20.89
N LYS A 66 -21.42 -0.96 21.57
CA LYS A 66 -20.49 -2.09 21.44
C LYS A 66 -20.68 -2.88 20.14
N ASP A 67 -21.88 -2.87 19.58
CA ASP A 67 -22.23 -3.67 18.40
C ASP A 67 -22.44 -2.77 17.17
N ARG A 68 -21.66 -2.98 16.10
CA ARG A 68 -21.82 -2.23 14.84
C ARG A 68 -23.24 -2.35 14.25
N LYS A 69 -23.98 -3.40 14.60
CA LYS A 69 -25.37 -3.62 14.16
C LYS A 69 -26.30 -2.51 14.64
N SER A 70 -26.19 -2.06 15.89
CA SER A 70 -27.06 -1.02 16.44
C SER A 70 -26.85 0.32 15.72
N THR A 71 -25.60 0.68 15.44
CA THR A 71 -25.25 1.88 14.66
C THR A 71 -25.69 1.78 13.19
N SER A 72 -25.68 0.57 12.60
CA SER A 72 -26.13 0.37 11.21
C SER A 72 -27.65 0.32 11.05
N SER A 73 -28.39 0.16 12.15
CA SER A 73 -29.86 0.18 12.15
C SER A 73 -30.43 1.60 12.10
N ASP A 74 -29.65 2.58 12.55
CA ASP A 74 -30.01 4.00 12.47
C ASP A 74 -29.43 4.64 11.20
N PRO A 75 -30.27 5.09 10.25
CA PRO A 75 -29.81 5.69 9.01
C PRO A 75 -29.10 7.03 9.23
N GLU A 76 -29.40 7.78 10.28
CA GLU A 76 -28.75 9.07 10.55
C GLU A 76 -27.32 8.88 11.05
N LEU A 77 -27.12 7.98 12.03
CA LEU A 77 -25.78 7.62 12.52
C LEU A 77 -24.93 7.01 11.41
N GLN A 78 -25.52 6.13 10.60
CA GLN A 78 -24.84 5.54 9.45
C GLN A 78 -24.42 6.61 8.44
N ALA A 79 -25.29 7.58 8.13
CA ALA A 79 -24.97 8.66 7.20
C ALA A 79 -23.82 9.52 7.73
N LYS A 80 -23.81 9.87 9.03
CA LYS A 80 -22.73 10.66 9.63
C LYS A 80 -21.39 9.92 9.61
N ALA A 81 -21.36 8.64 9.99
CA ALA A 81 -20.14 7.84 9.92
C ALA A 81 -19.63 7.72 8.47
N ASN A 82 -20.53 7.52 7.51
CA ASN A 82 -20.15 7.46 6.09
C ASN A 82 -19.58 8.80 5.60
N TRP A 83 -20.17 9.93 6.00
CA TRP A 83 -19.64 11.26 5.68
C TRP A 83 -18.22 11.48 6.20
N VAL A 84 -17.93 11.05 7.43
CA VAL A 84 -16.59 11.13 8.02
C VAL A 84 -15.60 10.27 7.23
N LEU A 85 -15.97 9.03 6.90
CA LEU A 85 -15.13 8.13 6.10
C LEU A 85 -14.87 8.66 4.69
N LEU A 86 -15.87 9.27 4.07
CA LEU A 86 -15.72 9.93 2.78
C LEU A 86 -14.76 11.11 2.86
N LEU A 87 -14.87 11.94 3.91
CA LEU A 87 -13.96 13.05 4.13
C LEU A 87 -12.51 12.58 4.31
N SER A 88 -12.30 11.55 5.13
CA SER A 88 -11.02 10.84 5.28
C SER A 88 -10.47 10.36 3.94
N SER A 89 -11.29 9.69 3.13
CA SER A 89 -10.88 9.15 1.83
C SER A 89 -10.48 10.25 0.85
N ILE A 90 -11.25 11.34 0.79
CA ILE A 90 -10.96 12.49 -0.06
C ILE A 90 -9.66 13.17 0.39
N ALA A 91 -9.50 13.40 1.69
CA ALA A 91 -8.28 13.99 2.26
C ALA A 91 -7.05 13.12 1.93
N MET A 92 -7.15 11.80 2.14
CA MET A 92 -6.10 10.84 1.82
C MET A 92 -5.76 10.82 0.33
N CYS A 93 -6.75 10.84 -0.56
CA CYS A 93 -6.53 10.85 -1.99
C CYS A 93 -5.87 12.15 -2.47
N LEU A 94 -6.41 13.30 -2.08
CA LEU A 94 -5.92 14.61 -2.54
C LEU A 94 -4.56 14.93 -1.94
N LEU A 95 -4.45 14.92 -0.61
CA LEU A 95 -3.21 15.24 0.09
C LEU A 95 -2.16 14.17 -0.21
N GLY A 96 -2.54 12.89 -0.22
CA GLY A 96 -1.64 11.78 -0.52
C GLY A 96 -1.12 11.79 -1.96
N ALA A 97 -1.94 12.15 -2.96
CA ALA A 97 -1.47 12.27 -4.33
C ALA A 97 -0.45 13.42 -4.49
N VAL A 98 -0.75 14.58 -3.90
CA VAL A 98 0.14 15.75 -3.98
C VAL A 98 1.45 15.50 -3.23
N SER A 99 1.38 14.97 -2.02
CA SER A 99 2.55 14.67 -1.21
C SER A 99 3.38 13.52 -1.78
N SER A 100 2.78 12.46 -2.30
CA SER A 100 3.52 11.34 -2.89
C SER A 100 4.32 11.79 -4.11
N ALA A 101 3.79 12.71 -4.92
CA ALA A 101 4.56 13.32 -6.01
C ALA A 101 5.75 14.14 -5.49
N ALA A 102 5.56 14.90 -4.40
CA ALA A 102 6.64 15.67 -3.77
C ALA A 102 7.72 14.78 -3.14
N VAL A 103 7.31 13.75 -2.40
CA VAL A 103 8.21 12.75 -1.78
C VAL A 103 8.94 11.94 -2.84
N GLY A 104 8.28 11.58 -3.94
CA GLY A 104 8.92 10.92 -5.08
C GLY A 104 10.06 11.76 -5.68
N ARG A 105 9.80 13.04 -5.98
CA ARG A 105 10.83 13.98 -6.47
C ARG A 105 11.98 14.17 -5.47
N PHE A 106 11.67 14.22 -4.18
CA PHE A 106 12.68 14.29 -3.13
C PHE A 106 13.50 13.00 -3.04
N GLY A 107 12.86 11.85 -3.25
CA GLY A 107 13.49 10.54 -3.32
C GLY A 107 14.49 10.38 -4.46
N ASP A 108 14.20 10.98 -5.61
CA ASP A 108 15.08 10.98 -6.78
C ASP A 108 16.37 11.79 -6.55
N THR A 109 16.33 12.80 -5.67
CA THR A 109 17.46 13.70 -5.38
C THR A 109 18.28 13.29 -4.14
N SER A 110 17.65 12.87 -3.05
CA SER A 110 18.30 12.62 -1.74
C SER A 110 18.53 11.14 -1.41
N SER A 111 18.55 10.26 -2.41
CA SER A 111 18.63 8.78 -2.33
C SER A 111 17.30 8.06 -2.09
N ARG A 112 17.09 6.94 -2.79
CA ARG A 112 15.85 6.12 -2.76
C ARG A 112 15.45 5.63 -1.37
N LYS A 113 16.40 5.49 -0.43
CA LYS A 113 16.12 5.07 0.95
C LYS A 113 15.39 6.17 1.74
N ALA A 114 15.71 7.44 1.49
CA ALA A 114 15.04 8.56 2.15
C ALA A 114 13.55 8.67 1.73
N ALA A 115 13.24 8.33 0.47
CA ALA A 115 11.87 8.29 -0.05
C ALA A 115 10.95 7.33 0.71
N LEU A 116 11.50 6.24 1.24
CA LEU A 116 10.78 5.25 2.05
C LEU A 116 10.65 5.68 3.51
N ILE A 117 11.69 6.30 4.09
CA ILE A 117 11.68 6.68 5.52
C ILE A 117 10.62 7.73 5.82
N ILE A 118 10.43 8.71 4.93
CA ILE A 118 9.46 9.80 5.12
C ILE A 118 8.03 9.29 5.37
N PRO A 119 7.43 8.46 4.50
CA PRO A 119 6.08 7.95 4.74
C PRO A 119 6.01 6.97 5.92
N PHE A 120 7.08 6.23 6.25
CA PHE A 120 7.11 5.41 7.46
C PHE A 120 7.04 6.24 8.75
N LEU A 121 7.72 7.39 8.80
CA LEU A 121 7.61 8.31 9.94
C LEU A 121 6.19 8.87 10.07
N GLY A 122 5.56 9.23 8.95
CA GLY A 122 4.17 9.67 8.93
C GLY A 122 3.20 8.59 9.40
N LEU A 123 3.44 7.33 9.03
CA LEU A 123 2.63 6.19 9.46
C LEU A 123 2.69 6.02 10.98
N ILE A 124 3.89 5.97 11.56
CA ILE A 124 4.09 5.82 13.01
C ILE A 124 3.42 6.98 13.77
N LEU A 125 3.56 8.20 13.27
CA LEU A 125 2.93 9.37 13.90
C LEU A 125 1.41 9.29 13.87
N SER A 126 0.82 8.85 12.76
CA SER A 126 -0.61 8.64 12.62
C SER A 126 -1.12 7.51 13.52
N ASP A 127 -0.39 6.39 13.60
CA ASP A 127 -0.74 5.27 14.47
C ASP A 127 -0.75 5.67 15.94
N ILE A 128 0.24 6.45 16.39
CA ILE A 128 0.28 6.99 17.76
C ILE A 128 -0.92 7.92 18.00
N ALA A 129 -1.25 8.80 17.04
CA ALA A 129 -2.39 9.70 17.16
C ALA A 129 -3.73 8.95 17.25
N LEU A 130 -3.92 7.92 16.43
CA LEU A 130 -5.09 7.05 16.47
C LEU A 130 -5.16 6.25 17.77
N PHE A 131 -4.03 5.74 18.25
CA PHE A 131 -3.94 5.03 19.52
C PHE A 131 -4.35 5.93 20.70
N MET A 132 -3.88 7.19 20.71
CA MET A 132 -4.29 8.18 21.71
C MET A 132 -5.80 8.46 21.64
N GLN A 133 -6.37 8.57 20.44
CA GLN A 133 -7.81 8.78 20.27
C GLN A 133 -8.67 7.58 20.69
N SER A 134 -8.12 6.37 20.62
CA SER A 134 -8.75 5.16 21.14
C SER A 134 -8.91 5.20 22.66
N TYR A 135 -7.94 5.79 23.37
CA TYR A 135 -8.03 6.00 24.81
C TYR A 135 -9.02 7.10 25.19
N PHE A 136 -9.05 8.21 24.44
CA PHE A 136 -9.96 9.33 24.71
C PHE A 136 -11.20 9.26 23.82
N MET A 137 -12.16 8.41 24.20
CA MET A 137 -13.39 8.20 23.43
C MET A 137 -14.26 9.47 23.28
N GLU A 138 -14.16 10.41 24.22
CA GLU A 138 -14.93 11.67 24.23
C GLU A 138 -14.51 12.69 23.16
N VAL A 139 -13.31 12.56 22.58
CA VAL A 139 -12.78 13.50 21.60
C VAL A 139 -13.48 13.35 20.24
N SER A 140 -13.79 14.48 19.60
CA SER A 140 -14.45 14.58 18.28
C SER A 140 -13.87 13.63 17.23
N VAL A 141 -14.74 12.93 16.50
CA VAL A 141 -14.34 12.00 15.43
C VAL A 141 -13.53 12.67 14.31
N TYR A 142 -13.63 13.99 14.15
CA TYR A 142 -12.83 14.75 13.18
C TYR A 142 -11.32 14.71 13.46
N TRP A 143 -10.90 14.45 14.69
CA TRP A 143 -9.48 14.25 15.00
C TRP A 143 -8.91 12.98 14.34
N ALA A 144 -9.72 11.96 14.12
CA ALA A 144 -9.31 10.74 13.42
C ALA A 144 -9.03 11.02 11.94
N VAL A 145 -9.84 11.89 11.34
CA VAL A 145 -9.60 12.42 9.99
C VAL A 145 -8.31 13.23 9.94
N GLY A 146 -8.03 14.01 11.00
CA GLY A 146 -6.80 14.78 11.14
C GLY A 146 -5.54 13.90 11.14
N SER A 147 -5.54 12.77 11.85
CA SER A 147 -4.41 11.83 11.83
C SER A 147 -4.15 11.25 10.44
N GLU A 148 -5.21 10.87 9.72
CA GLU A 148 -5.07 10.39 8.35
C GLU A 148 -4.57 11.49 7.41
N ALA A 149 -5.06 12.73 7.57
CA ALA A 149 -4.57 13.86 6.78
C ALA A 149 -3.07 14.13 7.03
N ILE A 150 -2.59 13.99 8.27
CA ILE A 150 -1.16 14.09 8.59
C ILE A 150 -0.39 13.00 7.83
N PHE A 151 -0.83 11.74 7.92
CA PHE A 151 -0.18 10.65 7.17
C PHE A 151 -0.21 10.89 5.66
N ALA A 152 -1.31 11.42 5.14
CA ALA A 152 -1.45 11.80 3.74
C ALA A 152 -0.42 12.86 3.35
N ILE A 153 -0.16 13.87 4.19
CA ILE A 153 0.85 14.92 3.92
C ILE A 153 2.27 14.33 3.86
N PHE A 154 2.56 13.27 4.61
CA PHE A 154 3.86 12.58 4.56
C PHE A 154 4.01 11.59 3.40
N GLY A 155 3.07 11.57 2.44
CA GLY A 155 3.11 10.72 1.24
C GLY A 155 2.06 9.61 1.21
N GLY A 156 1.48 9.28 2.38
CA GLY A 156 0.47 8.23 2.52
C GLY A 156 0.87 6.87 1.95
N TYR A 157 -0.14 6.03 1.71
CA TYR A 157 0.03 4.70 1.12
C TYR A 157 0.64 4.76 -0.29
N MET A 158 0.30 5.78 -1.08
CA MET A 158 0.73 5.93 -2.48
C MET A 158 2.24 6.10 -2.60
N SER A 159 2.86 6.88 -1.71
CA SER A 159 4.32 7.10 -1.72
C SER A 159 5.10 5.83 -1.41
N ILE A 160 4.60 4.98 -0.51
CA ILE A 160 5.25 3.70 -0.17
C ILE A 160 5.22 2.76 -1.38
N PHE A 161 4.05 2.59 -2.00
CA PHE A 161 3.93 1.76 -3.21
C PHE A 161 4.79 2.31 -4.35
N SER A 162 4.71 3.60 -4.63
CA SER A 162 5.50 4.25 -5.67
C SER A 162 7.00 4.08 -5.44
N SER A 163 7.48 4.26 -4.20
CA SER A 163 8.89 4.07 -3.84
C SER A 163 9.34 2.61 -4.00
N CYS A 164 8.48 1.64 -3.65
CA CYS A 164 8.76 0.22 -3.86
C CYS A 164 8.85 -0.13 -5.35
N PHE A 165 7.95 0.39 -6.20
CA PHE A 165 8.00 0.20 -7.65
C PHE A 165 9.26 0.84 -8.26
N ALA A 166 9.58 2.07 -7.85
CA ALA A 166 10.79 2.75 -8.29
C ALA A 166 12.05 1.96 -7.89
N TYR A 167 12.13 1.50 -6.64
CA TYR A 167 13.27 0.73 -6.13
C TYR A 167 13.41 -0.64 -6.83
N ALA A 168 12.29 -1.31 -7.10
CA ALA A 168 12.30 -2.57 -7.82
C ALA A 168 12.73 -2.40 -9.28
N SER A 169 12.19 -1.40 -9.98
CA SER A 169 12.58 -1.09 -11.36
C SER A 169 14.07 -0.75 -11.46
N ASP A 170 14.60 0.01 -10.51
CA ASP A 170 16.03 0.33 -10.45
C ASP A 170 16.92 -0.87 -10.17
N SER A 171 16.45 -1.80 -9.32
CA SER A 171 17.17 -3.02 -9.01
C SER A 171 17.37 -3.95 -10.22
N VAL A 172 16.53 -3.80 -11.24
CA VAL A 172 16.57 -4.56 -12.49
C VAL A 172 16.86 -3.69 -13.71
N SER A 173 17.25 -2.42 -13.50
CA SER A 173 17.48 -1.43 -14.58
C SER A 173 18.61 -1.82 -15.53
N SER A 174 19.59 -2.58 -15.05
CA SER A 174 20.70 -3.11 -15.87
C SER A 174 20.32 -4.32 -16.73
N TYR A 175 19.08 -4.81 -16.66
CA TYR A 175 18.61 -6.01 -17.36
C TYR A 175 17.57 -5.68 -18.44
N SER A 176 17.15 -6.70 -19.19
CA SER A 176 16.15 -6.55 -20.27
C SER A 176 14.81 -6.02 -19.75
N SER A 177 14.12 -5.21 -20.57
CA SER A 177 12.76 -4.70 -20.32
C SER A 177 11.76 -5.80 -19.93
N LYS A 178 11.96 -7.05 -20.39
CA LYS A 178 11.13 -8.21 -20.02
C LYS A 178 11.20 -8.52 -18.52
N ILE A 179 12.39 -8.44 -17.92
CA ILE A 179 12.62 -8.71 -16.49
C ILE A 179 12.04 -7.59 -15.63
N CYS A 180 12.14 -6.34 -16.08
CA CYS A 180 11.50 -5.19 -15.42
C CYS A 180 9.98 -5.37 -15.35
N SER A 181 9.35 -5.69 -16.49
CA SER A 181 7.92 -5.94 -16.56
C SER A 181 7.47 -7.12 -15.66
N GLN A 182 8.21 -8.23 -15.68
CA GLN A 182 7.94 -9.37 -14.79
C GLN A 182 8.04 -9.01 -13.30
N THR A 183 9.03 -8.20 -12.92
CA THR A 183 9.22 -7.76 -11.53
C THR A 183 8.06 -6.88 -11.07
N ILE A 184 7.60 -5.95 -11.91
CA ILE A 184 6.44 -5.10 -11.63
C ILE A 184 5.18 -5.96 -11.49
N ALA A 185 4.96 -6.92 -12.40
CA ALA A 185 3.81 -7.83 -12.34
C ALA A 185 3.80 -8.69 -11.07
N ILE A 186 4.96 -9.14 -10.59
CA ILE A 186 5.09 -9.86 -9.32
C ILE A 186 4.70 -8.94 -8.15
N LEU A 187 5.19 -7.69 -8.14
CA LEU A 187 4.87 -6.73 -7.07
C LEU A 187 3.38 -6.39 -7.04
N GLU A 188 2.77 -6.13 -8.19
CA GLU A 188 1.31 -5.94 -8.29
C GLU A 188 0.55 -7.17 -7.79
N GLY A 189 1.05 -8.38 -8.12
CA GLY A 189 0.48 -9.64 -7.65
C GLY A 189 0.55 -9.78 -6.14
N VAL A 190 1.68 -9.41 -5.55
CA VAL A 190 1.88 -9.45 -4.10
C VAL A 190 1.01 -8.43 -3.36
N ILE A 191 0.88 -7.20 -3.89
CA ILE A 191 -0.05 -6.19 -3.35
C ILE A 191 -1.49 -6.71 -3.46
N GLY A 192 -1.85 -7.29 -4.60
CA GLY A 192 -3.16 -7.86 -4.86
C GLY A 192 -3.48 -9.07 -3.98
N LEU A 193 -2.49 -9.90 -3.64
CA LEU A 193 -2.63 -11.02 -2.70
C LEU A 193 -2.82 -10.54 -1.25
N GLY A 194 -2.15 -9.46 -0.88
CA GLY A 194 -2.38 -8.83 0.43
C GLY A 194 -3.80 -8.26 0.58
N GLY A 195 -4.45 -7.92 -0.54
CA GLY A 195 -5.81 -7.41 -0.58
C GLY A 195 -6.86 -8.49 -0.81
N GLN A 196 -7.96 -8.45 -0.06
CA GLN A 196 -9.12 -9.32 -0.29
C GLN A 196 -9.80 -9.11 -1.68
N LYS A 197 -9.32 -8.18 -2.51
CA LYS A 197 -9.84 -7.93 -3.85
C LYS A 197 -9.03 -8.70 -4.91
N CYS A 198 -9.46 -9.93 -5.14
CA CYS A 198 -9.04 -10.82 -6.23
C CYS A 198 -9.10 -10.21 -7.65
N SER A 199 -9.63 -8.99 -7.82
CA SER A 199 -9.70 -8.29 -9.10
C SER A 199 -8.33 -7.86 -9.65
N GLY A 200 -7.31 -7.66 -8.80
CA GLY A 200 -5.94 -7.42 -9.26
C GLY A 200 -5.32 -8.61 -9.99
N PHE A 201 -5.64 -9.83 -9.55
CA PHE A 201 -5.16 -11.07 -10.19
C PHE A 201 -5.69 -11.23 -11.62
N TYR A 202 -6.90 -10.72 -11.91
CA TYR A 202 -7.50 -10.74 -13.24
C TYR A 202 -6.78 -9.82 -14.24
N LEU A 203 -6.34 -8.63 -13.79
CA LEU A 203 -5.51 -7.74 -14.62
C LEU A 203 -4.14 -8.34 -14.89
N ILE A 204 -3.55 -9.03 -13.91
CA ILE A 204 -2.26 -9.71 -14.06
C ILE A 204 -2.38 -10.90 -15.01
N ILE A 205 -3.42 -11.73 -14.91
CA ILE A 205 -3.69 -12.78 -15.90
C ILE A 205 -3.91 -12.16 -17.28
N LYS A 206 -4.64 -11.04 -17.40
CA LYS A 206 -4.89 -10.38 -18.69
C LYS A 206 -3.61 -9.78 -19.30
N THR A 207 -2.70 -9.23 -18.49
CA THR A 207 -1.40 -8.71 -18.93
C THR A 207 -0.42 -9.84 -19.28
N ILE A 208 -0.40 -10.93 -18.51
CA ILE A 208 0.40 -12.13 -18.79
C ILE A 208 -0.11 -12.86 -20.06
N ILE A 209 -1.43 -12.93 -20.27
CA ILE A 209 -2.04 -13.49 -21.48
C ILE A 209 -1.75 -12.61 -22.71
N ASN A 210 -1.87 -11.27 -22.59
CA ASN A 210 -1.54 -10.38 -23.70
C ASN A 210 -0.05 -10.41 -24.08
N HIS A 211 0.86 -10.55 -23.11
CA HIS A 211 2.29 -10.69 -23.40
C HIS A 211 2.65 -12.05 -24.04
N LYS A 212 1.82 -13.09 -23.89
CA LYS A 212 1.98 -14.37 -24.62
C LYS A 212 1.41 -14.35 -26.05
N LEU A 213 0.64 -13.34 -26.44
CA LEU A 213 0.03 -13.22 -27.77
C LEU A 213 0.87 -12.38 -28.76
N CYS A 214 2.00 -11.84 -28.32
CA CYS A 214 2.91 -11.06 -29.17
C CYS A 214 4.27 -11.76 -29.33
N HIS A 215 4.23 -13.06 -29.66
CA HIS A 215 5.38 -13.80 -30.13
C HIS A 215 4.99 -14.83 -31.17
#